data_AF-A0A7J6UIZ2-F1
#
_entry.id   AF-A0A7J6UIZ2-F1
#
_cell.length_a   1.000
_cell.length_b   1.000
_cell.length_c   1.000
_cell.angle_alpha   90.00
_cell.angle_beta   90.00
_cell.angle_gamma   90.00
#
_symmetry.space_group_name_H-M   'P 1'
#
loop_
_entity.id
_entity.type
_entity.pdbx_description
1 polymer ?
#
loop_
_entity_poly.entity_id
_entity_poly.type
_entity_poly.pdbx_seq_one_letter_code
_entity_poly.pdbx_strand_id
1 'polypeptide(L)'
;MPPPCRYHEAGERCPHGLHCKYYHSPRRGAALVRCQFYDHGHCRFGPACQFLHSDEKPVCHFFSRGQCRNGAACPFSHEGPFGTEGSVCHFFLKGECRNGETCRFLHQQSDDQQTRSRYNETIDSPKKLAMFLERLSRHKGDKFCLDALLEQKGSLRNFIRDLGVCELAKLFALLGRCGEVEKQKYEQLIGALSTSLIIGAPRYIESISGEAQLVACTRVLVDAARLNRNFARQVPVVRLVNKSNNLGVKNETLEGLLMRLKIHKDSGRLSLYRVLGTPQKGG
;
A
#
# COMPACT_ATOMS: atom_id res chain seq x y z
N MET A 1 35.81 -37.82 0.15
CA MET A 1 34.60 -37.21 0.74
C MET A 1 34.17 -38.10 1.90
N PRO A 2 34.00 -37.58 3.12
CA PRO A 2 33.53 -38.39 4.25
C PRO A 2 32.08 -38.83 4.02
N PRO A 3 31.69 -40.04 4.46
CA PRO A 3 30.34 -40.54 4.26
C PRO A 3 29.31 -39.71 5.04
N PRO A 4 28.04 -39.68 4.58
CA PRO A 4 26.98 -38.97 5.27
C PRO A 4 26.67 -39.60 6.63
N CYS A 5 26.21 -38.77 7.57
CA CYS A 5 25.81 -39.21 8.90
C CYS A 5 24.46 -39.89 8.83
N ARG A 6 24.44 -41.19 9.15
CA ARG A 6 23.23 -42.01 9.19
C ARG A 6 22.10 -41.40 10.03
N TYR A 7 22.40 -40.81 11.19
CA TYR A 7 21.39 -40.15 12.04
C TYR A 7 20.81 -38.92 11.35
N HIS A 8 21.65 -38.15 10.65
CA HIS A 8 21.19 -36.95 9.95
C HIS A 8 20.40 -37.29 8.68
N GLU A 9 20.77 -38.36 7.96
CA GLU A 9 20.03 -38.88 6.81
C GLU A 9 18.65 -39.41 7.20
N ALA A 10 18.52 -39.99 8.40
CA ALA A 10 17.24 -40.38 8.98
C ALA A 10 16.39 -39.19 9.48
N GLY A 11 16.86 -37.95 9.36
CA GLY A 11 16.17 -36.75 9.86
C GLY A 11 16.28 -36.54 11.38
N GLU A 12 17.03 -37.39 12.08
CA GLU A 12 17.19 -37.37 13.52
C GLU A 12 18.24 -36.34 13.98
N ARG A 13 18.26 -36.04 15.29
CA ARG A 13 19.31 -35.21 15.89
C ARG A 13 20.54 -36.09 16.12
N CYS A 14 21.63 -35.79 15.41
CA CYS A 14 22.89 -36.50 15.62
C CYS A 14 23.42 -36.25 17.05
N PRO A 15 23.79 -37.29 17.81
CA PRO A 15 24.32 -37.15 19.17
C PRO A 15 25.67 -36.43 19.23
N HIS A 16 26.41 -36.41 18.12
CA HIS A 16 27.69 -35.71 18.00
C HIS A 16 27.58 -34.24 17.55
N GLY A 17 26.35 -33.76 17.26
CA GLY A 17 26.09 -32.36 16.93
C GLY A 17 26.98 -31.81 15.81
N LEU A 18 27.58 -30.65 16.04
CA LEU A 18 28.50 -29.97 15.10
C LEU A 18 29.90 -30.59 15.04
N HIS A 19 30.24 -31.48 15.98
CA HIS A 19 31.53 -32.20 16.04
C HIS A 19 31.46 -33.60 15.42
N CYS A 20 30.35 -33.93 14.74
CA CYS A 20 30.21 -35.20 14.05
C CYS A 20 31.30 -35.34 12.97
N LYS A 21 32.00 -36.48 12.97
CA LYS A 21 33.02 -36.81 11.96
C LYS A 21 32.45 -37.16 10.57
N TYR A 22 31.13 -37.27 10.46
CA TYR A 22 30.38 -37.61 9.26
C TYR A 22 29.61 -36.41 8.72
N TYR A 23 29.35 -36.40 7.40
CA TYR A 23 28.73 -35.25 6.73
C TYR A 23 27.24 -35.10 7.09
N HIS A 24 26.80 -33.90 7.47
CA HIS A 24 25.40 -33.55 7.67
C HIS A 24 24.91 -32.70 6.49
N SER A 25 23.78 -33.06 5.87
CA SER A 25 23.13 -32.19 4.88
C SER A 25 22.69 -30.86 5.54
N PRO A 26 22.82 -29.70 4.88
CA PRO A 26 22.58 -28.42 5.53
C PRO A 26 21.13 -28.30 6.05
N ARG A 27 20.96 -28.15 7.37
CA ARG A 27 19.69 -27.68 7.95
C ARG A 27 19.50 -26.20 7.61
N ARG A 28 18.26 -25.79 7.33
CA ARG A 28 17.90 -24.38 7.07
C ARG A 28 18.56 -23.46 8.11
N GLY A 29 19.51 -22.62 7.68
CA GLY A 29 20.20 -21.63 8.51
C GLY A 29 21.66 -21.94 8.89
N ALA A 30 22.17 -23.16 8.70
CA ALA A 30 23.57 -23.50 9.03
C ALA A 30 24.60 -22.93 8.01
N ALA A 31 24.16 -22.60 6.80
CA ALA A 31 24.99 -22.15 5.68
C ALA A 31 25.54 -20.70 5.81
N LEU A 32 25.48 -20.10 7.01
CA LEU A 32 25.91 -18.73 7.26
C LEU A 32 27.10 -18.62 8.21
N VAL A 33 27.55 -19.75 8.78
CA VAL A 33 28.70 -19.80 9.68
C VAL A 33 29.96 -20.07 8.85
N ARG A 34 31.00 -19.24 9.03
CA ARG A 34 32.30 -19.40 8.34
C ARG A 34 33.04 -20.65 8.80
N CYS A 35 33.72 -21.29 7.85
CA CYS A 35 34.52 -22.48 8.12
C CYS A 35 35.91 -22.08 8.64
N GLN A 36 36.10 -22.10 9.96
CA GLN A 36 37.41 -21.80 10.56
C GLN A 36 38.53 -22.71 10.02
N PHE A 37 38.23 -23.98 9.72
CA PHE A 37 39.22 -24.90 9.16
C PHE A 37 39.61 -24.58 7.72
N TYR A 38 38.71 -23.96 6.95
CA TYR A 38 39.01 -23.48 5.60
C TYR A 38 39.86 -22.23 5.65
N ASP A 39 39.54 -21.30 6.56
CA ASP A 39 40.32 -20.08 6.78
C ASP A 39 41.79 -20.40 7.14
N HIS A 40 42.03 -21.51 7.83
CA HIS A 40 43.38 -22.00 8.18
C HIS A 40 43.95 -23.01 7.16
N GLY A 41 43.29 -23.26 6.03
CA GLY A 41 43.82 -24.10 4.95
C GLY A 41 43.79 -25.62 5.17
N HIS A 42 43.03 -26.11 6.17
CA HIS A 42 43.00 -27.53 6.55
C HIS A 42 41.61 -28.17 6.44
N CYS A 43 40.67 -27.54 5.74
CA CYS A 43 39.32 -28.09 5.57
C CYS A 43 39.34 -29.35 4.69
N ARG A 44 39.06 -30.51 5.30
CA ARG A 44 39.00 -31.82 4.63
C ARG A 44 37.67 -32.10 3.91
N PHE A 45 36.70 -31.21 4.02
CA PHE A 45 35.36 -31.37 3.47
C PHE A 45 35.20 -30.75 2.08
N GLY A 46 36.14 -29.92 1.63
CA GLY A 46 36.15 -29.35 0.27
C GLY A 46 34.83 -28.65 -0.09
N PRO A 47 34.33 -28.78 -1.33
CA PRO A 47 33.05 -28.20 -1.76
C PRO A 47 31.82 -28.73 -1.01
N ALA A 48 31.95 -29.85 -0.30
CA ALA A 48 30.90 -30.44 0.53
C ALA A 48 30.97 -29.96 1.99
N CYS A 49 31.74 -28.91 2.29
CA CYS A 49 31.73 -28.33 3.62
C CYS A 49 30.38 -27.65 3.89
N GLN A 50 29.80 -27.92 5.06
CA GLN A 50 28.53 -27.32 5.49
C GLN A 50 28.65 -25.84 5.90
N PHE A 51 29.89 -25.33 5.99
CA PHE A 51 30.25 -23.98 6.43
C PHE A 51 30.78 -23.16 5.25
N LEU A 52 30.66 -21.83 5.33
CA LEU A 52 31.08 -20.93 4.25
C LEU A 52 32.60 -20.95 4.06
N HIS A 53 33.02 -21.10 2.80
CA HIS A 53 34.41 -21.00 2.33
C HIS A 53 34.67 -19.66 1.59
N SER A 54 33.71 -18.74 1.61
CA SER A 54 33.85 -17.41 1.02
C SER A 54 33.27 -16.35 1.95
N ASP A 55 33.76 -15.12 1.80
CA ASP A 55 33.23 -13.95 2.51
C ASP A 55 31.88 -13.48 1.98
N GLU A 56 31.48 -13.99 0.80
CA GLU A 56 30.23 -13.64 0.14
C GLU A 56 29.04 -14.37 0.77
N LYS A 57 28.04 -13.60 1.20
CA LYS A 57 26.78 -14.17 1.68
C LYS A 57 26.10 -14.93 0.53
N PRO A 58 25.54 -16.13 0.75
CA PRO A 58 24.76 -16.82 -0.27
C PRO A 58 23.52 -16.01 -0.67
N VAL A 59 23.14 -16.04 -1.95
CA VAL A 59 22.04 -15.24 -2.51
C VAL A 59 20.70 -15.55 -1.85
N CYS A 60 19.94 -14.51 -1.50
CA CYS A 60 18.62 -14.66 -0.91
C CYS A 60 17.56 -15.02 -1.95
N HIS A 61 17.13 -16.28 -1.98
CA HIS A 61 16.07 -16.75 -2.88
C HIS A 61 14.71 -16.08 -2.65
N PHE A 62 14.40 -15.64 -1.42
CA PHE A 62 13.18 -14.89 -1.16
C PHE A 62 13.27 -13.47 -1.71
N PHE A 63 14.44 -12.87 -1.68
CA PHE A 63 14.67 -11.54 -2.20
C PHE A 63 14.63 -11.52 -3.73
N SER A 64 15.23 -12.52 -4.39
CA SER A 64 15.17 -12.65 -5.85
C SER A 64 13.74 -12.82 -6.38
N ARG A 65 12.80 -13.27 -5.53
CA ARG A 65 11.35 -13.36 -5.81
C ARG A 65 10.55 -12.16 -5.29
N GLY A 66 11.19 -11.16 -4.69
CA GLY A 66 10.53 -9.97 -4.13
C GLY A 66 9.72 -10.21 -2.84
N GLN A 67 9.97 -11.32 -2.15
CA GLN A 67 9.22 -11.75 -0.96
C GLN A 67 10.00 -11.61 0.35
N CYS A 68 11.28 -11.20 0.30
CA CYS A 68 12.10 -11.01 1.49
C CYS A 68 11.64 -9.80 2.30
N ARG A 69 11.29 -10.02 3.57
CA ARG A 69 10.87 -8.98 4.53
C ARG A 69 12.00 -8.47 5.43
N ASN A 70 13.17 -9.09 5.37
CA ASN A 70 14.27 -8.83 6.30
C ASN A 70 15.14 -7.62 5.90
N GLY A 71 14.90 -7.00 4.75
CA GLY A 71 15.59 -5.78 4.33
C GLY A 71 17.12 -5.90 4.37
N ALA A 72 17.82 -4.86 4.83
CA ALA A 72 19.27 -4.87 5.00
C ALA A 72 19.75 -5.84 6.11
N ALA A 73 18.86 -6.23 7.02
CA ALA A 73 19.14 -7.20 8.08
C ALA A 73 19.03 -8.66 7.59
N CYS A 74 18.81 -8.90 6.28
CA CYS A 74 18.81 -10.25 5.75
C CYS A 74 20.21 -10.87 5.86
N PRO A 75 20.33 -12.10 6.39
CA PRO A 75 21.63 -12.75 6.50
C PRO A 75 22.14 -13.28 5.15
N PHE A 76 21.29 -13.31 4.13
CA PHE A 76 21.62 -13.74 2.76
C PHE A 76 21.94 -12.51 1.88
N SER A 77 22.77 -12.69 0.84
CA SER A 77 23.12 -11.61 -0.08
C SER A 77 21.90 -11.16 -0.87
N HIS A 78 21.74 -9.85 -0.94
CA HIS A 78 20.83 -9.18 -1.83
C HIS A 78 21.56 -8.63 -3.06
N GLU A 79 22.87 -8.86 -3.21
CA GLU A 79 23.64 -8.44 -4.38
C GLU A 79 23.46 -9.46 -5.52
N GLY A 80 22.95 -8.95 -6.65
CA GLY A 80 22.59 -9.69 -7.85
C GLY A 80 21.82 -8.76 -8.79
N PRO A 81 21.56 -9.14 -10.06
CA PRO A 81 20.93 -8.26 -11.05
C PRO A 81 19.52 -7.76 -10.68
N PHE A 82 18.92 -8.34 -9.62
CA PHE A 82 17.61 -7.98 -9.08
C PHE A 82 17.69 -7.29 -7.72
N GLY A 83 18.86 -6.82 -7.30
CA GLY A 83 19.10 -6.55 -5.89
C GLY A 83 20.07 -5.47 -5.47
N THR A 84 20.75 -4.85 -6.42
CA THR A 84 21.33 -3.53 -6.15
C THR A 84 20.21 -2.50 -6.07
N GLU A 85 20.31 -1.59 -5.10
CA GLU A 85 19.64 -0.28 -5.19
C GLU A 85 19.98 0.30 -6.56
N GLY A 86 18.97 0.68 -7.34
CA GLY A 86 19.16 1.08 -8.74
C GLY A 86 18.74 0.03 -9.80
N SER A 87 18.36 -1.20 -9.44
CA SER A 87 17.79 -2.14 -10.43
C SER A 87 16.32 -1.83 -10.74
N VAL A 88 15.89 -2.04 -11.99
CA VAL A 88 14.52 -1.75 -12.45
C VAL A 88 13.52 -2.65 -11.70
N CYS A 89 12.43 -2.05 -11.21
CA CYS A 89 11.41 -2.78 -10.48
C CYS A 89 10.61 -3.69 -11.43
N HIS A 90 10.84 -5.00 -11.36
CA HIS A 90 10.08 -5.98 -12.17
C HIS A 90 8.56 -5.93 -11.93
N PHE A 91 8.14 -5.67 -10.70
CA PHE A 91 6.72 -5.49 -10.37
C PHE A 91 6.16 -4.20 -10.98
N PHE A 92 6.97 -3.16 -11.13
CA PHE A 92 6.57 -1.91 -11.78
C PHE A 92 6.45 -2.11 -13.29
N LEU A 93 7.40 -2.82 -13.91
CA LEU A 93 7.31 -3.23 -15.32
C LEU A 93 6.04 -4.04 -15.61
N LYS A 94 5.59 -4.84 -14.63
CA LYS A 94 4.32 -5.58 -14.67
C LYS A 94 3.11 -4.75 -14.23
N GLY A 95 3.23 -3.50 -13.76
CA GLY A 95 2.10 -2.73 -13.26
C GLY A 95 1.44 -3.31 -12.00
N GLU A 96 2.18 -4.08 -11.22
CA GLU A 96 1.76 -4.75 -9.97
C GLU A 96 2.51 -4.22 -8.75
N CYS A 97 3.47 -3.31 -8.93
CA CYS A 97 4.21 -2.71 -7.83
C CYS A 97 3.24 -1.96 -6.92
N ARG A 98 3.27 -2.29 -5.62
CA ARG A 98 2.45 -1.63 -4.59
C ARG A 98 3.23 -0.57 -3.82
N ASN A 99 4.55 -0.49 -4.02
CA ASN A 99 5.42 0.38 -3.24
C ASN A 99 5.45 1.83 -3.74
N GLY A 100 4.88 2.13 -4.91
CA GLY A 100 4.84 3.48 -5.46
C GLY A 100 6.22 4.12 -5.53
N GLU A 101 6.31 5.42 -5.28
CA GLU A 101 7.58 6.18 -5.27
C GLU A 101 8.53 5.76 -4.14
N THR A 102 8.02 5.09 -3.10
CA THR A 102 8.84 4.51 -2.01
C THR A 102 9.46 3.16 -2.37
N CYS A 103 9.31 2.71 -3.62
CA CYS A 103 9.95 1.49 -4.07
C CYS A 103 11.47 1.69 -4.14
N ARG A 104 12.21 0.83 -3.44
CA ARG A 104 13.69 0.81 -3.47
C ARG A 104 14.28 0.46 -4.83
N PHE A 105 13.46 -0.03 -5.76
CA PHE A 105 13.85 -0.42 -7.12
C PHE A 105 13.43 0.69 -8.08
N LEU A 106 14.24 0.97 -9.10
CA LEU A 106 13.95 2.05 -10.04
C LEU A 106 12.65 1.78 -10.78
N HIS A 107 11.71 2.71 -10.64
CA HIS A 107 10.58 2.84 -11.53
C HIS A 107 11.04 3.63 -12.76
N GLN A 108 11.87 3.01 -13.61
CA GLN A 108 12.33 3.65 -14.83
C GLN A 108 11.14 3.83 -15.76
N GLN A 109 10.71 5.08 -15.93
CA GLN A 109 9.71 5.46 -16.92
C GLN A 109 10.33 5.27 -18.30
N SER A 110 10.15 4.10 -18.91
CA SER A 110 10.24 4.00 -20.37
C SER A 110 8.98 4.68 -20.91
N ASP A 111 9.11 5.97 -21.25
CA ASP A 111 8.15 6.81 -21.97
C ASP A 111 6.68 6.37 -21.86
N ASP A 112 6.01 6.81 -20.79
CA ASP A 112 4.56 7.09 -20.61
C ASP A 112 3.46 6.17 -21.19
N GLN A 113 3.74 5.12 -21.95
CA GLN A 113 2.73 4.34 -22.68
C GLN A 113 2.51 2.96 -22.07
N GLN A 114 3.54 2.33 -21.49
CA GLN A 114 3.47 0.92 -21.09
C GLN A 114 2.86 0.70 -19.69
N THR A 115 3.10 1.59 -18.73
CA THR A 115 2.46 1.57 -17.39
C THR A 115 1.01 2.08 -17.44
N ARG A 116 0.73 3.06 -18.30
CA ARG A 116 -0.65 3.47 -18.66
C ARG A 116 -1.42 2.29 -19.26
N SER A 117 -0.81 1.48 -20.12
CA SER A 117 -1.49 0.37 -20.82
C SER A 117 -2.19 -0.67 -19.91
N ARG A 118 -1.70 -0.93 -18.68
CA ARG A 118 -2.31 -1.92 -17.74
C ARG A 118 -3.34 -1.35 -16.74
N TYR A 119 -3.44 -0.03 -16.63
CA TYR A 119 -4.49 0.68 -15.86
C TYR A 119 -5.44 1.48 -16.77
N ASN A 120 -5.15 1.56 -18.07
CA ASN A 120 -6.03 1.96 -19.16
C ASN A 120 -6.99 0.85 -19.61
N GLU A 121 -7.14 -0.24 -18.84
CA GLU A 121 -8.24 -1.16 -19.09
C GLU A 121 -9.56 -0.39 -19.00
N THR A 122 -10.35 -0.41 -20.07
CA THR A 122 -11.65 0.25 -20.12
C THR A 122 -12.53 -0.28 -18.98
N ILE A 123 -12.84 0.59 -18.01
CA ILE A 123 -13.79 0.29 -16.96
C ILE A 123 -15.19 0.49 -17.53
N ASP A 124 -15.78 -0.60 -18.02
CA ASP A 124 -17.10 -0.67 -18.65
C ASP A 124 -18.17 -1.34 -17.75
N SER A 125 -17.79 -1.78 -16.56
CA SER A 125 -18.67 -2.49 -15.64
C SER A 125 -18.33 -2.27 -14.17
N PRO A 126 -19.30 -2.38 -13.25
CA PRO A 126 -19.07 -2.26 -11.80
C PRO A 126 -18.04 -3.27 -11.27
N LYS A 127 -18.01 -4.48 -11.84
CA LYS A 127 -17.04 -5.53 -11.47
C LYS A 127 -15.59 -5.12 -11.79
N LYS A 128 -15.35 -4.56 -12.98
CA LYS A 128 -14.03 -4.03 -13.34
C LYS A 128 -13.66 -2.84 -12.45
N LEU A 129 -14.61 -1.97 -12.13
CA LEU A 129 -14.37 -0.87 -11.19
C LEU A 129 -13.97 -1.37 -9.80
N ALA A 130 -14.64 -2.40 -9.27
CA ALA A 130 -14.29 -3.00 -7.99
C ALA A 130 -12.86 -3.58 -7.99
N MET A 131 -12.45 -4.27 -9.06
CA MET A 131 -11.08 -4.77 -9.22
C MET A 131 -10.04 -3.65 -9.31
N PHE A 132 -10.37 -2.57 -10.01
CA PHE A 132 -9.53 -1.37 -10.11
C PHE A 132 -9.32 -0.71 -8.73
N LEU A 133 -10.41 -0.50 -7.98
CA LEU A 133 -10.34 0.06 -6.62
C LEU A 133 -9.56 -0.86 -5.66
N GLU A 134 -9.71 -2.18 -5.79
CA GLU A 134 -8.95 -3.14 -5.00
C GLU A 134 -7.44 -2.98 -5.25
N ARG A 135 -7.01 -2.86 -6.51
CA ARG A 135 -5.60 -2.65 -6.88
C ARG A 135 -5.07 -1.35 -6.30
N LEU A 136 -5.81 -0.25 -6.45
CA LEU A 136 -5.39 1.06 -5.93
C LEU A 136 -5.35 1.10 -4.41
N SER A 137 -6.28 0.46 -3.71
CA SER A 137 -6.34 0.49 -2.24
C SER A 137 -5.06 -0.05 -1.58
N ARG A 138 -4.39 -1.00 -2.24
CA ARG A 138 -3.14 -1.63 -1.79
C ARG A 138 -1.88 -0.88 -2.23
N HIS A 139 -2.01 0.16 -3.05
CA HIS A 139 -0.89 0.94 -3.56
C HIS A 139 -0.51 2.05 -2.57
N LYS A 140 0.79 2.30 -2.40
CA LYS A 140 1.34 3.29 -1.46
C LYS A 140 1.60 4.68 -2.06
N GLY A 141 1.70 4.78 -3.38
CA GLY A 141 1.92 6.06 -4.06
C GLY A 141 0.61 6.79 -4.28
N ASP A 142 0.29 7.78 -3.44
CA ASP A 142 -0.98 8.51 -3.52
C ASP A 142 -1.09 9.40 -4.77
N LYS A 143 0.03 9.95 -5.27
CA LYS A 143 0.07 10.69 -6.56
C LYS A 143 -0.38 9.82 -7.73
N PHE A 144 0.18 8.63 -7.82
CA PHE A 144 -0.20 7.64 -8.82
C PHE A 144 -1.69 7.24 -8.69
N CYS A 145 -2.17 7.02 -7.46
CA CYS A 145 -3.58 6.70 -7.24
C CYS A 145 -4.50 7.84 -7.69
N LEU A 146 -4.13 9.09 -7.41
CA LEU A 146 -4.88 10.27 -7.84
C LEU A 146 -4.92 10.38 -9.37
N ASP A 147 -3.78 10.22 -10.04
CA ASP A 147 -3.70 10.24 -11.51
C ASP A 147 -4.56 9.13 -12.14
N ALA A 148 -4.47 7.89 -11.64
CA ALA A 148 -5.27 6.77 -12.12
C ALA A 148 -6.79 6.98 -11.91
N LEU A 149 -7.20 7.53 -10.76
CA LEU A 149 -8.61 7.86 -10.50
C LEU A 149 -9.10 8.97 -11.44
N LEU A 150 -8.25 9.95 -11.76
CA LEU A 150 -8.58 11.02 -12.68
C LEU A 150 -8.78 10.53 -14.11
N GLU A 151 -7.91 9.63 -14.59
CA GLU A 151 -8.05 9.01 -15.91
C GLU A 151 -9.38 8.25 -16.03
N GLN A 152 -9.82 7.59 -14.94
CA GLN A 152 -11.05 6.79 -14.90
C GLN A 152 -12.29 7.54 -14.35
N LYS A 153 -12.24 8.88 -14.23
CA LYS A 153 -13.29 9.68 -13.56
C LYS A 153 -14.69 9.51 -14.18
N GLY A 154 -14.78 9.27 -15.49
CA GLY A 154 -16.05 9.03 -16.20
C GLY A 154 -16.71 7.72 -15.75
N SER A 155 -15.95 6.62 -15.79
CA SER A 155 -16.41 5.31 -15.34
C SER A 155 -16.74 5.28 -13.85
N LEU A 156 -15.91 5.93 -13.03
CA LEU A 156 -16.19 6.14 -11.60
C LEU A 156 -17.53 6.84 -11.40
N ARG A 157 -17.75 7.98 -12.06
CA ARG A 157 -19.00 8.75 -11.95
C ARG A 157 -20.23 7.89 -12.28
N ASN A 158 -20.13 7.04 -13.29
CA ASN A 158 -21.24 6.19 -13.75
C ASN A 158 -21.53 5.04 -12.80
N PHE A 159 -20.50 4.35 -12.28
CA PHE A 159 -20.67 3.09 -11.56
C PHE A 159 -20.58 3.19 -10.02
N ILE A 160 -20.20 4.33 -9.44
CA ILE A 160 -20.13 4.51 -7.97
C ILE A 160 -21.42 4.08 -7.26
N ARG A 161 -22.58 4.29 -7.88
CA ARG A 161 -23.89 3.94 -7.29
C ARG A 161 -24.16 2.43 -7.25
N ASP A 162 -23.49 1.68 -8.10
CA ASP A 162 -23.60 0.23 -8.21
C ASP A 162 -22.57 -0.50 -7.33
N LEU A 163 -21.67 0.26 -6.69
CA LEU A 163 -20.68 -0.29 -5.78
C LEU A 163 -21.30 -0.74 -4.46
N GLY A 164 -20.76 -1.84 -3.92
CA GLY A 164 -21.05 -2.31 -2.58
C GLY A 164 -20.37 -1.46 -1.51
N VAL A 165 -20.73 -1.72 -0.26
CA VAL A 165 -20.17 -1.04 0.92
C VAL A 165 -18.64 -1.17 0.99
N CYS A 166 -18.11 -2.36 0.71
CA CYS A 166 -16.67 -2.62 0.75
C CYS A 166 -15.90 -1.81 -0.29
N GLU A 167 -16.45 -1.65 -1.49
CA GLU A 167 -15.84 -0.88 -2.57
C GLU A 167 -15.95 0.63 -2.29
N LEU A 168 -17.08 1.10 -1.77
CA LEU A 168 -17.24 2.48 -1.31
C LEU A 168 -16.24 2.82 -0.22
N ALA A 169 -16.03 1.93 0.75
CA ALA A 169 -15.02 2.12 1.81
C ALA A 169 -13.61 2.33 1.24
N LYS A 170 -13.22 1.52 0.24
CA LYS A 170 -11.92 1.67 -0.44
C LYS A 170 -11.83 3.00 -1.18
N LEU A 171 -12.90 3.39 -1.89
CA LEU A 171 -12.96 4.64 -2.62
C LEU A 171 -12.83 5.86 -1.69
N PHE A 172 -13.60 5.92 -0.60
CA PHE A 172 -13.53 7.03 0.36
C PHE A 172 -12.16 7.10 1.06
N ALA A 173 -11.57 5.95 1.41
CA ALA A 173 -10.22 5.91 1.95
C ALA A 173 -9.17 6.41 0.94
N LEU A 174 -9.26 5.99 -0.33
CA LEU A 174 -8.37 6.44 -1.41
C LEU A 174 -8.47 7.95 -1.63
N LEU A 175 -9.68 8.48 -1.78
CA LEU A 175 -9.91 9.91 -1.95
C LEU A 175 -9.40 10.70 -0.74
N GLY A 176 -9.62 10.20 0.48
CA GLY A 176 -9.13 10.82 1.71
C GLY A 176 -7.61 10.98 1.74
N ARG A 177 -6.85 9.98 1.28
CA ARG A 177 -5.37 10.07 1.17
C ARG A 177 -4.93 10.98 0.02
N CYS A 178 -5.61 10.93 -1.11
CA CYS A 178 -5.26 11.72 -2.30
C CYS A 178 -5.46 13.23 -2.11
N GLY A 179 -6.33 13.64 -1.18
CA GLY A 179 -6.67 15.05 -0.93
C GLY A 179 -5.49 15.93 -0.48
N GLU A 180 -4.37 15.33 -0.07
CA GLU A 180 -3.17 16.05 0.41
C GLU A 180 -2.05 16.14 -0.64
N VAL A 181 -2.19 15.43 -1.77
CA VAL A 181 -1.10 15.28 -2.74
C VAL A 181 -1.02 16.43 -3.72
N GLU A 182 -2.06 16.61 -4.55
CA GLU A 182 -2.08 17.61 -5.62
C GLU A 182 -3.46 18.26 -5.72
N LYS A 183 -3.58 19.47 -5.18
CA LYS A 183 -4.86 20.14 -4.94
C LYS A 183 -5.72 20.30 -6.20
N GLN A 184 -5.14 20.79 -7.30
CA GLN A 184 -5.90 21.06 -8.53
C GLN A 184 -6.50 19.78 -9.13
N LYS A 185 -5.70 18.73 -9.22
CA LYS A 185 -6.11 17.40 -9.68
C LYS A 185 -7.19 16.79 -8.80
N TYR A 186 -7.00 16.84 -7.49
CA TYR A 186 -7.99 16.34 -6.54
C TYR A 186 -9.33 17.09 -6.64
N GLU A 187 -9.31 18.43 -6.73
CA GLU A 187 -10.53 19.22 -6.89
C GLU A 187 -11.24 18.91 -8.22
N GLN A 188 -10.50 18.67 -9.31
CA GLN A 188 -11.07 18.22 -10.57
C GLN A 188 -11.75 16.85 -10.46
N LEU A 189 -11.13 15.89 -9.76
CA LEU A 189 -11.69 14.56 -9.52
C LEU A 189 -12.94 14.64 -8.65
N ILE A 190 -12.87 15.30 -7.49
CA ILE A 190 -13.99 15.43 -6.57
C ILE A 190 -15.15 16.17 -7.22
N GLY A 191 -14.88 17.21 -8.02
CA GLY A 191 -15.92 17.93 -8.76
C GLY A 191 -16.65 17.04 -9.78
N ALA A 192 -15.96 16.08 -10.39
CA ALA A 192 -16.56 15.13 -11.33
C ALA A 192 -17.38 14.02 -10.62
N LEU A 193 -16.98 13.61 -9.42
CA LEU A 193 -17.58 12.49 -8.69
C LEU A 193 -18.61 12.91 -7.64
N SER A 194 -18.65 14.18 -7.26
CA SER A 194 -19.42 14.74 -6.13
C SER A 194 -20.87 14.27 -6.07
N THR A 195 -21.64 14.38 -7.15
CA THR A 195 -23.04 13.95 -7.20
C THR A 195 -23.18 12.46 -6.89
N SER A 196 -22.36 11.61 -7.53
CA SER A 196 -22.40 10.16 -7.33
C SER A 196 -21.93 9.77 -5.94
N LEU A 197 -20.91 10.44 -5.39
CA LEU A 197 -20.42 10.23 -4.02
C LEU A 197 -21.48 10.61 -2.98
N ILE A 198 -22.15 11.74 -3.15
CA ILE A 198 -23.19 12.21 -2.22
C ILE A 198 -24.40 11.26 -2.22
N ILE A 199 -24.82 10.78 -3.41
CA ILE A 199 -25.92 9.82 -3.54
C ILE A 199 -25.54 8.45 -2.97
N GLY A 200 -24.29 8.00 -3.15
CA GLY A 200 -23.81 6.70 -2.66
C GLY A 200 -23.44 6.67 -1.18
N ALA A 201 -23.06 7.82 -0.60
CA ALA A 201 -22.61 7.93 0.78
C ALA A 201 -23.57 7.38 1.85
N PRO A 202 -24.90 7.57 1.79
CA PRO A 202 -25.81 7.13 2.86
C PRO A 202 -25.69 5.65 3.22
N ARG A 203 -25.54 4.76 2.23
CA ARG A 203 -25.37 3.31 2.45
C ARG A 203 -24.05 2.99 3.12
N TYR A 204 -22.99 3.69 2.71
CA TYR A 204 -21.68 3.53 3.33
C TYR A 204 -21.68 4.06 4.78
N ILE A 205 -22.23 5.24 5.04
CA ILE A 205 -22.30 5.86 6.37
C ILE A 205 -22.95 4.92 7.39
N GLU A 206 -24.04 4.25 7.03
CA GLU A 206 -24.72 3.29 7.90
C GLU A 206 -23.82 2.13 8.31
N SER A 207 -22.94 1.67 7.40
CA SER A 207 -22.03 0.54 7.62
C SER A 207 -20.73 0.88 8.34
N ILE A 208 -20.39 2.17 8.52
CA ILE A 208 -19.12 2.57 9.14
C ILE A 208 -19.03 2.02 10.57
N SER A 209 -17.91 1.42 10.92
CA SER A 209 -17.68 0.88 12.27
C SER A 209 -16.51 1.55 13.00
N GLY A 210 -15.65 2.28 12.27
CA GLY A 210 -14.48 2.94 12.85
C GLY A 210 -14.47 4.45 12.65
N GLU A 211 -13.83 5.15 13.58
CA GLU A 211 -13.60 6.59 13.55
C GLU A 211 -12.89 7.04 12.27
N ALA A 212 -11.79 6.37 11.89
CA ALA A 212 -11.00 6.73 10.71
C ALA A 212 -11.82 6.71 9.41
N GLN A 213 -12.74 5.74 9.28
CA GLN A 213 -13.66 5.63 8.15
C GLN A 213 -14.65 6.81 8.12
N LEU A 214 -15.20 7.18 9.29
CA LEU A 214 -16.12 8.31 9.42
C LEU A 214 -15.44 9.63 9.09
N VAL A 215 -14.22 9.85 9.58
CA VAL A 215 -13.42 11.04 9.28
C VAL A 215 -13.11 11.13 7.79
N ALA A 216 -12.64 10.04 7.17
CA ALA A 216 -12.34 10.01 5.74
C ALA A 216 -13.58 10.30 4.89
N CYS A 217 -14.71 9.64 5.20
CA CYS A 217 -15.98 9.87 4.51
C CYS A 217 -16.43 11.33 4.62
N THR A 218 -16.41 11.87 5.84
CA THR A 218 -16.84 13.25 6.11
C THR A 218 -15.96 14.26 5.39
N ARG A 219 -14.63 14.07 5.40
CA ARG A 219 -13.67 14.92 4.71
C ARG A 219 -13.95 15.00 3.20
N VAL A 220 -14.13 13.86 2.55
CA VAL A 220 -14.44 13.79 1.11
C VAL A 220 -15.76 14.52 0.78
N LEU A 221 -16.79 14.34 1.62
CA LEU A 221 -18.09 15.02 1.43
C LEU A 221 -17.99 16.54 1.67
N VAL A 222 -17.16 16.98 2.60
CA VAL A 222 -16.86 18.40 2.83
C VAL A 222 -16.16 19.00 1.62
N ASP A 223 -15.16 18.31 1.07
CA ASP A 223 -14.46 18.75 -0.14
C ASP A 223 -15.42 18.84 -1.33
N ALA A 224 -16.31 17.87 -1.51
CA ALA A 224 -17.36 17.93 -2.54
C ALA A 224 -18.31 19.12 -2.32
N ALA A 225 -18.74 19.37 -1.09
CA ALA A 225 -19.61 20.50 -0.75
C ALA A 225 -18.94 21.86 -0.98
N ARG A 226 -17.61 21.95 -0.83
CA ARG A 226 -16.85 23.19 -1.05
C ARG A 226 -16.84 23.62 -2.52
N LEU A 227 -16.83 22.66 -3.44
CA LEU A 227 -16.70 22.95 -4.88
C LEU A 227 -17.98 23.52 -5.50
N ASN A 228 -19.16 23.18 -4.98
CA ASN A 228 -20.43 23.70 -5.49
C ASN A 228 -21.50 23.77 -4.39
N ARG A 229 -22.17 24.92 -4.27
CA ARG A 229 -23.26 25.15 -3.31
C ARG A 229 -24.42 24.15 -3.46
N ASN A 230 -24.69 23.67 -4.67
CA ASN A 230 -25.75 22.68 -4.90
C ASN A 230 -25.42 21.31 -4.30
N PHE A 231 -24.13 20.95 -4.22
CA PHE A 231 -23.68 19.70 -3.58
C PHE A 231 -23.85 19.77 -2.07
N ALA A 232 -23.55 20.93 -1.46
CA ALA A 232 -23.64 21.11 -0.02
C ALA A 232 -25.03 20.85 0.55
N ARG A 233 -26.09 21.30 -0.13
CA ARG A 233 -27.48 21.06 0.28
C ARG A 233 -27.83 19.57 0.30
N GLN A 234 -27.17 18.78 -0.53
CA GLN A 234 -27.43 17.35 -0.71
C GLN A 234 -26.61 16.46 0.23
N VAL A 235 -25.57 16.99 0.90
CA VAL A 235 -24.76 16.20 1.84
C VAL A 235 -25.64 15.71 3.01
N PRO A 236 -25.58 14.41 3.36
CA PRO A 236 -26.39 13.82 4.42
C PRO A 236 -25.84 14.12 5.82
N VAL A 237 -25.72 15.41 6.18
CA VAL A 237 -25.13 15.89 7.45
C VAL A 237 -25.76 15.24 8.68
N VAL A 238 -27.09 15.11 8.71
CA VAL A 238 -27.81 14.48 9.83
C VAL A 238 -27.37 13.02 10.03
N ARG A 239 -27.18 12.26 8.94
CA ARG A 239 -26.73 10.87 9.03
C ARG A 239 -25.30 10.78 9.56
N LEU A 240 -24.42 11.69 9.14
CA LEU A 240 -23.04 11.74 9.64
C LEU A 240 -22.99 12.05 11.14
N VAL A 241 -23.76 13.03 11.61
CA VAL A 241 -23.86 13.39 13.03
C VAL A 241 -24.40 12.22 13.85
N ASN A 242 -25.51 11.62 13.42
CA ASN A 242 -26.08 10.47 14.12
C ASN A 242 -25.09 9.30 14.18
N LYS A 243 -24.35 9.06 13.09
CA LYS A 243 -23.33 8.00 13.07
C LYS A 243 -22.17 8.30 14.01
N SER A 244 -21.71 9.55 14.08
CA SER A 244 -20.68 10.00 15.02
C SER A 244 -21.11 9.75 16.47
N ASN A 245 -22.34 10.13 16.81
CA ASN A 245 -22.91 9.94 18.15
C ASN A 245 -23.02 8.46 18.50
N ASN A 246 -23.53 7.63 17.57
CA ASN A 246 -23.67 6.19 17.78
C ASN A 246 -22.34 5.47 17.99
N LEU A 247 -21.26 5.95 17.35
CA LEU A 247 -19.91 5.41 17.53
C LEU A 247 -19.19 6.01 18.75
N GLY A 248 -19.76 7.01 19.43
CA GLY A 248 -19.13 7.68 20.57
C GLY A 248 -17.84 8.44 20.21
N VAL A 249 -17.69 8.87 18.95
CA VAL A 249 -16.47 9.52 18.46
C VAL A 249 -16.36 10.94 19.05
N LYS A 250 -15.28 11.19 19.79
CA LYS A 250 -14.90 12.52 20.33
C LYS A 250 -13.65 13.03 19.62
N ASN A 251 -13.79 13.34 18.34
CA ASN A 251 -12.67 13.78 17.50
C ASN A 251 -12.90 15.24 17.08
N GLU A 252 -12.02 16.14 17.52
CA GLU A 252 -12.10 17.58 17.25
C GLU A 252 -12.12 17.91 15.75
N THR A 253 -11.39 17.11 14.94
CA THR A 253 -11.37 17.27 13.48
C THR A 253 -12.73 16.93 12.89
N LEU A 254 -13.35 15.83 13.31
CA LEU A 254 -14.67 15.42 12.84
C LEU A 254 -15.75 16.44 13.24
N GLU A 255 -15.74 16.89 14.49
CA GLU A 255 -16.67 17.90 14.99
C GLU A 255 -16.53 19.21 14.20
N GLY A 256 -15.30 19.65 13.95
CA GLY A 256 -15.02 20.82 13.12
C GLY A 256 -15.55 20.67 11.69
N LEU A 257 -15.40 19.50 11.07
CA LEU A 257 -15.92 19.21 9.72
C LEU A 257 -17.46 19.22 9.69
N LEU A 258 -18.12 18.61 10.69
CA LEU A 258 -19.59 18.54 10.78
C LEU A 258 -20.21 19.92 11.03
N MET A 259 -19.61 20.72 11.92
CA MET A 259 -20.04 22.09 12.18
C MET A 259 -19.98 22.94 10.90
N ARG A 260 -18.88 22.83 10.14
CA ARG A 260 -18.70 23.54 8.86
C ARG A 260 -19.73 23.14 7.82
N LEU A 261 -20.03 21.84 7.71
CA LEU A 261 -21.09 21.35 6.82
C LEU A 261 -22.46 21.90 7.18
N LYS A 262 -22.78 21.99 8.48
CA LYS A 262 -24.04 22.56 8.97
C LYS A 262 -24.18 24.03 8.58
N ILE A 263 -23.15 24.83 8.86
CA ILE A 263 -23.12 26.26 8.46
C ILE A 263 -23.27 26.42 6.95
N HIS A 264 -22.59 25.59 6.15
CA HIS A 264 -22.66 25.69 4.70
C HIS A 264 -24.04 25.33 4.15
N LYS A 265 -24.70 24.33 4.75
CA LYS A 265 -26.06 23.91 4.39
C LYS A 265 -27.07 25.04 4.64
N ASP A 266 -26.90 25.79 5.72
CA ASP A 266 -27.84 26.84 6.14
C ASP A 266 -27.58 28.19 5.44
N SER A 267 -26.31 28.57 5.27
CA SER A 267 -25.91 29.90 4.76
C SER A 267 -25.53 29.95 3.28
N GLY A 268 -25.23 28.80 2.67
CA GLY A 268 -24.71 28.72 1.30
C GLY A 268 -23.34 29.38 1.09
N ARG A 269 -22.63 29.83 2.15
CA ARG A 269 -21.30 30.46 2.05
C ARG A 269 -20.24 29.58 2.69
N LEU A 270 -19.44 28.87 1.88
CA LEU A 270 -18.10 28.38 2.26
C LEU A 270 -17.09 29.38 1.67
N SER A 271 -17.16 30.65 2.09
CA SER A 271 -16.19 31.65 1.64
C SER A 271 -14.87 31.42 2.37
N LEU A 272 -13.87 30.90 1.64
CA LEU A 272 -12.44 30.89 1.95
C LEU A 272 -12.05 30.20 3.27
N TYR A 273 -11.63 28.93 3.21
CA TYR A 273 -10.85 28.36 4.31
C TYR A 273 -9.60 27.61 3.84
N ARG A 274 -8.50 27.91 4.53
CA ARG A 274 -7.14 27.37 4.38
C ARG A 274 -7.08 25.99 5.06
N VAL A 275 -6.42 25.03 4.41
CA VAL A 275 -6.26 23.64 4.85
C VAL A 275 -5.80 23.60 6.32
N LEU A 276 -6.51 22.87 7.19
CA LEU A 276 -5.98 22.52 8.51
C LEU A 276 -4.81 21.56 8.28
N GLY A 277 -3.60 22.04 8.54
CA GLY A 277 -2.35 21.32 8.29
C GLY A 277 -1.08 22.17 8.29
N THR A 278 -1.15 23.51 8.29
CA THR A 278 0.07 24.32 8.54
C THR A 278 0.29 24.45 10.06
N PRO A 279 1.39 23.92 10.62
CA PRO A 279 1.77 24.27 11.98
C PRO A 279 2.03 25.78 12.05
N GLN A 280 1.52 26.43 13.10
CA GLN A 280 1.99 27.76 13.46
C GLN A 280 3.49 27.65 13.77
N LYS A 281 4.35 28.20 12.91
CA LYS A 281 5.59 28.76 13.43
C LYS A 281 5.19 30.03 14.15
N GLY A 282 5.16 29.97 15.48
CA GLY A 282 5.13 31.15 16.32
C GLY A 282 6.36 32.02 16.01
N GLY A 283 6.09 33.30 15.82
CA GLY A 283 7.04 34.39 15.65
C GLY A 283 6.29 35.68 15.95
#